data_AF-A0A2M7YEZ4-F1
#
_entry.id   AF-A0A2M7YEZ4-F1
#
_cell.length_a   1.000
_cell.length_b   1.000
_cell.length_c   1.000
_cell.angle_alpha   90.00
_cell.angle_beta   90.00
_cell.angle_gamma   90.00
#
_symmetry.space_group_name_H-M   'P 1'
#
loop_
_entity.id
_entity.type
_entity.pdbx_description
1 polymer ?
#
loop_
_entity_poly.entity_id
_entity_poly.type
_entity_poly.pdbx_seq_one_letter_code
_entity_poly.pdbx_strand_id
1 'polypeptide(L)'
;MKFDNRYFNKFKFTEEQINKNFKNALKDINIAKKDKILEVKFSYVYSALIKGGLALLSFYQVKIKSELDKLPKKGSGAIYRTVIRRGINCATLLCTI
;
A
#
# COMPACT_ATOMS: atom_id res chain seq x y z
N MET A 1 -20.51 8.66 4.38
CA MET A 1 -19.22 8.38 5.05
C MET A 1 -18.37 9.65 5.00
N LYS A 2 -17.82 10.12 6.13
CA LYS A 2 -16.91 11.28 6.16
C LYS A 2 -15.48 10.75 6.36
N PHE A 3 -14.59 10.99 5.40
CA PHE A 3 -13.19 10.61 5.51
C PHE A 3 -12.38 11.72 6.18
N ASP A 4 -11.51 11.35 7.12
CA ASP A 4 -10.63 12.30 7.79
C ASP A 4 -9.43 12.62 6.89
N ASN A 5 -9.32 13.90 6.51
CA ASN A 5 -8.25 14.42 5.65
C ASN A 5 -6.85 14.25 6.26
N ARG A 6 -6.71 13.93 7.55
CA ARG A 6 -5.43 13.57 8.18
C ARG A 6 -4.89 12.22 7.71
N TYR A 7 -5.77 11.28 7.39
CA TYR A 7 -5.41 9.91 7.04
C TYR A 7 -5.70 9.57 5.58
N PHE A 8 -6.57 10.34 4.92
CA PHE A 8 -7.05 10.05 3.58
C PHE A 8 -6.85 11.24 2.63
N ASN A 9 -6.60 10.93 1.37
CA ASN A 9 -6.51 11.88 0.26
C ASN A 9 -7.51 11.48 -0.83
N LYS A 10 -8.12 12.47 -1.48
CA LYS A 10 -8.88 12.22 -2.70
C LYS A 10 -7.92 11.84 -3.82
N PHE A 11 -8.23 10.78 -4.55
CA PHE A 11 -7.47 10.33 -5.70
C PHE A 11 -8.44 9.76 -6.73
N LYS A 12 -8.31 10.21 -7.98
CA LYS A 12 -9.14 9.70 -9.08
C LYS A 12 -8.56 8.37 -9.59
N PHE A 13 -9.13 7.27 -9.13
CA PHE A 13 -8.89 5.94 -9.66
C PHE A 13 -9.70 5.70 -10.93
N THR A 14 -9.07 5.04 -11.90
CA THR A 14 -9.80 4.50 -13.06
C THR A 14 -10.57 3.25 -12.68
N GLU A 15 -11.62 2.93 -13.44
CA GLU A 15 -12.38 1.70 -13.26
C GLU A 15 -11.48 0.46 -13.37
N GLU A 16 -10.52 0.48 -14.30
CA GLU A 16 -9.53 -0.59 -14.46
C GLU A 16 -8.69 -0.79 -13.19
N GLN A 17 -8.26 0.29 -12.54
CA GLN A 17 -7.50 0.22 -11.29
C GLN A 17 -8.35 -0.33 -10.14
N ILE A 18 -9.61 0.09 -10.03
CA ILE A 18 -10.55 -0.42 -9.03
C ILE A 18 -10.75 -1.93 -9.22
N ASN A 19 -11.04 -2.34 -10.45
CA ASN A 19 -11.24 -3.74 -10.82
C ASN A 19 -9.99 -4.58 -10.58
N LYS A 20 -8.80 -4.05 -10.87
CA LYS A 20 -7.53 -4.71 -10.58
C LYS A 20 -7.33 -4.93 -9.08
N ASN A 21 -7.58 -3.91 -8.26
CA ASN A 21 -7.49 -4.03 -6.80
C ASN A 21 -8.46 -5.07 -6.25
N PHE A 22 -9.70 -5.07 -6.74
CA PHE A 22 -10.71 -6.06 -6.35
C PHE A 22 -10.33 -7.48 -6.76
N LYS A 23 -9.89 -7.69 -8.00
CA LYS A 23 -9.40 -8.99 -8.49
C LYS A 23 -8.23 -9.52 -7.66
N ASN A 24 -7.33 -8.66 -7.23
CA ASN A 24 -6.22 -9.04 -6.36
C ASN A 24 -6.70 -9.55 -4.99
N ALA A 25 -7.70 -8.90 -4.40
CA ALA A 25 -8.30 -9.36 -3.15
C ALA A 25 -8.99 -10.72 -3.31
N LEU A 26 -9.73 -10.91 -4.41
CA LEU A 26 -10.37 -12.19 -4.73
C LEU A 26 -9.36 -13.32 -4.95
N LYS A 27 -8.22 -13.02 -5.57
CA LYS A 27 -7.15 -13.99 -5.78
C LYS A 27 -6.64 -14.55 -4.43
N ASP A 28 -6.41 -13.69 -3.45
CA ASP A 28 -5.94 -14.10 -2.12
C ASP A 28 -6.97 -14.97 -1.39
N ILE A 29 -8.26 -14.59 -1.42
CA ILE A 29 -9.35 -15.42 -0.87
C ILE A 29 -9.39 -16.80 -1.54
N ASN A 30 -9.19 -16.85 -2.85
CA ASN A 30 -9.20 -18.11 -3.58
C ASN A 30 -8.01 -19.02 -3.24
N ILE A 31 -6.86 -18.44 -2.87
CA ILE A 31 -5.72 -19.21 -2.35
C ILE A 31 -6.06 -19.75 -0.96
N ALA A 32 -6.54 -18.89 -0.05
CA ALA A 32 -6.94 -19.31 1.30
C ALA A 32 -8.00 -20.43 1.30
N LYS A 33 -8.94 -20.41 0.34
CA LYS A 33 -9.96 -21.46 0.22
C LYS A 33 -9.39 -22.84 -0.15
N LYS A 34 -8.30 -22.87 -0.93
CA LYS A 34 -7.69 -24.11 -1.42
C LYS A 34 -6.70 -24.74 -0.44
N ASP A 35 -6.11 -23.92 0.43
CA ASP A 35 -5.11 -24.40 1.38
C ASP A 35 -5.73 -25.26 2.49
N LYS A 36 -4.90 -26.07 3.16
CA LYS A 36 -5.27 -26.85 4.35
C LYS A 36 -4.56 -26.35 5.60
N ILE A 37 -3.44 -25.65 5.46
CA ILE A 37 -2.62 -25.12 6.56
C ILE A 37 -3.29 -23.85 7.09
N LEU A 38 -3.66 -23.86 8.38
CA LEU A 38 -4.38 -22.75 9.01
C LEU A 38 -3.61 -21.43 8.96
N GLU A 39 -2.29 -21.47 9.17
CA GLU A 39 -1.43 -20.28 9.13
C GLU A 39 -1.42 -19.62 7.74
N VAL A 40 -1.38 -20.44 6.68
CA VAL A 40 -1.45 -19.96 5.30
C VAL A 40 -2.82 -19.37 5.01
N LYS A 41 -3.90 -20.05 5.43
CA LYS A 41 -5.27 -19.52 5.32
C LYS A 41 -5.39 -18.15 5.98
N PHE A 42 -4.94 -18.04 7.23
CA PHE A 42 -5.03 -16.79 7.98
C PHE A 42 -4.28 -15.67 7.28
N SER A 43 -3.05 -15.94 6.83
CA SER A 43 -2.22 -14.97 6.12
C SER A 43 -2.87 -14.45 4.83
N TYR A 44 -3.44 -15.34 4.03
CA TYR A 44 -4.14 -14.96 2.79
C TYR A 44 -5.50 -14.30 3.04
N VAL A 45 -6.27 -14.73 4.04
CA VAL A 45 -7.52 -14.06 4.41
C VAL A 45 -7.25 -12.65 4.91
N TYR A 46 -6.23 -12.48 5.77
CA TYR A 46 -5.83 -11.17 6.25
C TYR A 46 -5.39 -10.26 5.09
N SER A 47 -4.55 -10.76 4.20
CA SER A 47 -4.11 -10.03 3.00
C SER A 47 -5.28 -9.65 2.09
N ALA A 48 -6.22 -10.57 1.88
CA ALA A 48 -7.43 -10.33 1.09
C ALA A 48 -8.32 -9.25 1.72
N LEU A 49 -8.46 -9.24 3.05
CA LEU A 49 -9.24 -8.23 3.76
C LEU A 49 -8.63 -6.83 3.57
N ILE A 50 -7.30 -6.70 3.72
CA ILE A 50 -6.60 -5.43 3.49
C ILE A 50 -6.77 -4.98 2.03
N LYS A 51 -6.54 -5.88 1.06
CA LYS A 51 -6.69 -5.57 -0.37
C LYS A 51 -8.14 -5.23 -0.74
N GLY A 52 -9.12 -5.90 -0.11
CA GLY A 52 -10.54 -5.62 -0.27
C GLY A 52 -10.93 -4.25 0.27
N GLY A 53 -10.40 -3.88 1.44
CA GLY A 53 -10.53 -2.53 1.99
C GLY A 53 -9.94 -1.46 1.06
N LEU A 54 -8.75 -1.72 0.47
CA LEU A 54 -8.16 -0.82 -0.52
C LEU A 54 -9.01 -0.71 -1.79
N ALA A 55 -9.56 -1.81 -2.29
CA ALA A 55 -10.46 -1.79 -3.44
C ALA A 55 -11.72 -0.95 -3.15
N LEU A 56 -12.28 -1.07 -1.95
CA LEU A 56 -13.43 -0.27 -1.50
C LEU A 56 -13.08 1.22 -1.39
N LEU A 57 -11.93 1.56 -0.82
CA LEU A 57 -11.46 2.95 -0.77
C LEU A 57 -11.22 3.52 -2.18
N SER A 58 -10.65 2.72 -3.08
CA SER A 58 -10.47 3.10 -4.48
C SER A 58 -11.81 3.37 -5.18
N PHE A 59 -12.84 2.58 -4.90
CA PHE A 59 -14.20 2.81 -5.40
C PHE A 59 -14.76 4.17 -4.95
N TYR A 60 -14.52 4.54 -3.68
CA TYR A 60 -14.88 5.86 -3.17
C TYR A 60 -13.94 7.01 -3.61
N GLN A 61 -12.97 6.73 -4.48
CA GLN A 61 -12.02 7.74 -4.97
C GLN A 61 -11.14 8.33 -3.85
N VAL A 62 -10.78 7.47 -2.89
CA VAL A 62 -10.00 7.83 -1.71
C VAL A 62 -8.78 6.92 -1.59
N LYS A 63 -7.63 7.51 -1.26
CA LYS A 63 -6.37 6.81 -1.00
C LYS A 63 -5.92 7.09 0.44
N ILE A 64 -5.32 6.09 1.09
CA ILE A 64 -4.68 6.23 2.40
C ILE A 64 -3.38 7.04 2.25
N LYS A 65 -3.15 8.00 3.14
CA LYS A 65 -1.87 8.70 3.27
C LYS A 65 -0.84 7.79 3.91
N SER A 66 0.31 7.64 3.27
CA SER A 66 1.47 7.04 3.93
C SER A 66 2.03 7.97 5.01
N GLU A 67 2.80 7.46 5.96
CA GLU A 67 3.45 8.29 6.99
C GLU A 67 4.33 9.40 6.36
N LEU A 68 4.93 9.09 5.22
CA LEU A 68 5.73 10.02 4.43
C LEU A 68 4.90 11.17 3.83
N ASP A 69 3.63 10.91 3.50
CA ASP A 69 2.70 11.92 2.97
C ASP A 69 2.11 12.83 4.06
N LYS A 70 2.31 12.49 5.34
CA LYS A 70 1.84 13.30 6.49
C LYS A 70 2.83 14.41 6.86
N LEU A 71 4.06 14.37 6.34
CA LEU A 71 5.07 15.38 6.62
C LEU A 71 4.77 16.69 5.87
N PRO A 72 4.95 17.86 6.53
CA PRO A 72 4.75 19.15 5.89
C PRO A 72 5.71 19.32 4.73
N LYS A 73 5.17 19.56 3.52
CA LYS A 73 5.95 19.91 2.32
C LYS A 73 6.52 21.33 2.42
N LYS A 74 7.43 21.58 3.36
CA LYS A 74 8.25 22.79 3.42
C LYS A 74 9.69 22.41 3.06
N GLY A 75 10.18 22.90 1.92
CA GLY A 75 11.62 22.91 1.59
C GLY A 75 12.27 21.57 1.17
N SER A 76 11.48 20.56 0.83
CA SER A 76 11.87 19.17 0.58
C SER A 76 12.67 18.88 -0.71
N GLY A 77 13.32 19.87 -1.31
CA GLY A 77 14.18 19.63 -2.49
C GLY A 77 15.58 19.12 -2.13
N ALA A 78 16.13 19.58 -1.01
CA ALA A 78 17.52 19.30 -0.61
C ALA A 78 17.66 18.06 0.29
N ILE A 79 16.72 17.84 1.21
CA ILE A 79 16.83 16.76 2.21
C ILE A 79 16.59 15.38 1.56
N TYR A 80 15.62 15.28 0.65
CA TYR A 80 15.28 14.01 -0.02
C TYR A 80 16.43 13.50 -0.91
N ARG A 81 17.20 14.42 -1.53
CA ARG A 81 18.37 14.05 -2.33
C ARG A 81 19.50 13.48 -1.45
N THR A 82 19.62 13.91 -0.20
CA THR A 82 20.64 13.44 0.74
C THR A 82 20.27 12.10 1.39
N VAL A 83 19.00 11.87 1.73
CA VAL A 83 18.57 10.61 2.38
C VAL A 83 18.59 9.43 1.39
N ILE A 84 18.15 9.63 0.15
CA ILE A 84 18.20 8.57 -0.89
C ILE A 84 19.66 8.23 -1.23
N ARG A 85 20.55 9.23 -1.31
CA ARG A 85 21.98 9.00 -1.60
C ARG A 85 22.70 8.27 -0.46
N ARG A 86 22.30 8.50 0.80
CA ARG A 86 22.83 7.75 1.96
C ARG A 86 22.28 6.33 2.06
N GLY A 87 21.02 6.10 1.70
CA GLY A 87 20.42 4.75 1.68
C GLY A 87 21.04 3.83 0.63
N ILE A 88 21.32 4.35 -0.58
CA ILE A 88 21.97 3.58 -1.65
C ILE A 88 23.39 3.16 -1.24
N ASN A 89 24.20 4.06 -0.68
CA ASN A 89 25.56 3.74 -0.24
C ASN A 89 25.62 2.69 0.88
N CYS A 90 24.61 2.62 1.74
CA CYS A 90 24.56 1.61 2.80
C CYS A 90 24.23 0.21 2.24
N ALA A 91 23.36 0.13 1.22
CA ALA A 91 23.07 -1.12 0.52
C ALA A 91 24.25 -1.63 -0.31
N THR A 92 25.05 -0.73 -0.91
CA THR A 92 26.24 -1.14 -1.68
C THR A 92 27.38 -1.64 -0.78
N LEU A 93 27.51 -1.11 0.44
CA LEU A 93 28.54 -1.56 1.39
C LEU A 93 28.25 -2.96 1.96
N LEU A 94 26.97 -3.33 2.09
CA LEU A 94 26.53 -4.63 2.59
C LEU A 94 26.62 -5.78 1.56
N CYS A 95 26.79 -5.46 0.26
CA CYS A 95 26.96 -6.47 -0.79
C CYS A 95 28.43 -6.75 -1.15
N THR A 96 29.40 -6.10 -0.49
CA THR A 96 30.84 -6.27 -0.78
C THR A 96 31.64 -6.87 0.38
N ILE A 97 30.96 -7.50 1.35
CA ILE A 97 31.58 -8.26 2.45
C ILE A 97 31.20 -9.72 2.31
#